data_AF-A0AAE2CZB0-F1
#
_entry.id   AF-A0AAE2CZB0-F1
#
_cell.length_a   1.000
_cell.length_b   1.000
_cell.length_c   1.000
_cell.angle_alpha   90.00
_cell.angle_beta   90.00
_cell.angle_gamma   90.00
#
_symmetry.space_group_name_H-M   'P 1'
#
loop_
_entity.id
_entity.type
_entity.pdbx_description
1 polymer ?
#
loop_
_entity_poly.entity_id
_entity_poly.type
_entity_poly.pdbx_seq_one_letter_code
_entity_poly.pdbx_strand_id
1 'polypeptide(L)'
;MNEDQLSPPPHHLRPRHHNRRWADLASRTLSKPRAIIMLIIISFVLGYLAHSQPLVSQSAQDLLNHSTFSSLQCADPVPAAYVRQTVIDRVFNGTSPWEGFPPPHVNSLIMQEWTKGWGSQTPVFEHLILQAQPKIIIEVGTFLGASATHMAGLTRKLGIDAQILCIDDFRGWPGYYDGDKSLKMVNGDSLLLYQFMQNVVKANATNSIMFLPFSTSTALSGLCEWGVYGDLVEIDAAHDFHSAWTDINNAYKLLKPGGVLFGHDYAWDGVREAVHLFARLNGFRVRLDGEHWILY
;
A
#
# COMPACT_ATOMS: atom_id res chain seq x y z
N MET A 1 -51.48 27.39 40.90
CA MET A 1 -52.24 28.37 40.10
C MET A 1 -51.84 29.75 40.58
N ASN A 2 -51.24 30.55 39.72
CA ASN A 2 -51.37 32.01 39.64
C ASN A 2 -50.65 32.46 38.37
N GLU A 3 -51.17 33.53 37.76
CA GLU A 3 -50.61 34.19 36.59
C GLU A 3 -49.91 35.47 37.04
N ASP A 4 -48.81 35.85 36.40
CA ASP A 4 -48.25 37.20 36.52
C ASP A 4 -48.58 38.01 35.25
N GLN A 5 -49.16 39.20 35.43
CA GLN A 5 -49.55 40.10 34.34
C GLN A 5 -48.66 41.36 34.26
N LEU A 6 -48.78 42.05 33.12
CA LEU A 6 -47.82 43.00 32.55
C LEU A 6 -47.84 44.44 33.12
N SER A 7 -46.72 45.15 32.86
CA SER A 7 -46.60 46.62 32.65
C SER A 7 -46.58 47.55 33.88
N PRO A 8 -46.16 48.84 33.74
CA PRO A 8 -45.46 49.52 32.62
C PRO A 8 -44.12 50.23 33.01
N PRO A 9 -43.33 50.73 32.03
CA PRO A 9 -42.13 51.56 32.26
C PRO A 9 -42.43 53.07 32.31
N PRO A 10 -41.43 53.92 32.66
CA PRO A 10 -40.80 54.79 31.64
C PRO A 10 -39.27 54.96 31.88
N HIS A 11 -38.45 55.79 31.21
CA HIS A 11 -38.69 56.78 30.15
C HIS A 11 -37.53 56.81 29.09
N HIS A 12 -36.78 57.92 28.94
CA HIS A 12 -35.75 58.14 27.91
C HIS A 12 -34.60 59.08 28.36
N LEU A 13 -33.45 58.98 27.68
CA LEU A 13 -32.66 60.16 27.24
C LEU A 13 -31.95 59.87 25.90
N ARG A 14 -31.85 60.89 25.03
CA ARG A 14 -31.08 60.92 23.75
C ARG A 14 -30.01 62.04 23.88
N PRO A 15 -28.80 61.94 23.27
CA PRO A 15 -28.53 62.40 21.88
C PRO A 15 -27.42 61.53 21.19
N ARG A 16 -26.54 61.91 20.22
CA ARG A 16 -26.29 63.16 19.45
C ARG A 16 -25.76 62.95 17.99
N HIS A 17 -26.42 62.10 17.20
CA HIS A 17 -26.64 62.39 15.76
C HIS A 17 -25.45 62.48 14.75
N HIS A 18 -24.22 62.03 15.06
CA HIS A 18 -23.04 62.29 14.21
C HIS A 18 -22.74 61.27 13.08
N ASN A 19 -23.06 59.98 13.24
CA ASN A 19 -22.61 58.92 12.30
C ASN A 19 -23.36 58.88 10.95
N ARG A 20 -24.52 59.53 10.82
CA ARG A 20 -25.35 59.42 9.61
C ARG A 20 -24.66 59.90 8.33
N ARG A 21 -23.83 60.95 8.38
CA ARG A 21 -23.31 61.59 7.16
C ARG A 21 -22.41 60.69 6.32
N TRP A 22 -21.66 59.77 6.94
CA TRP A 22 -20.85 58.77 6.22
C TRP A 22 -21.67 57.57 5.76
N ALA A 23 -22.63 57.11 6.58
CA ALA A 23 -23.56 56.03 6.21
C ALA A 23 -24.49 56.42 5.04
N ASP A 24 -24.96 57.66 5.00
CA ASP A 24 -25.76 58.21 3.90
C ASP A 24 -24.94 58.43 2.62
N LEU A 25 -23.64 58.72 2.73
CA LEU A 25 -22.75 58.82 1.57
C LEU A 25 -22.47 57.43 0.98
N ALA A 26 -22.11 56.46 1.83
CA ALA A 26 -21.89 55.08 1.44
C ALA A 26 -23.15 54.42 0.86
N SER A 27 -24.31 54.57 1.50
CA SER A 27 -25.56 54.00 0.98
C SER A 27 -25.99 54.63 -0.35
N ARG A 28 -25.72 55.92 -0.60
CA ARG A 28 -26.04 56.58 -1.89
C ARG A 28 -25.10 56.25 -3.04
N THR A 29 -23.85 55.84 -2.76
CA THR A 29 -22.96 55.28 -3.80
C THR A 29 -23.23 53.80 -4.02
N LEU A 30 -23.38 53.00 -2.96
CA LEU A 30 -23.53 51.54 -3.04
C LEU A 30 -24.95 51.04 -3.37
N SER A 31 -25.98 51.89 -3.35
CA SER A 31 -27.36 51.50 -3.76
C SER A 31 -27.59 51.48 -5.27
N LYS A 32 -26.64 51.94 -6.09
CA LYS A 32 -26.74 51.85 -7.55
C LYS A 32 -26.21 50.49 -8.00
N PRO A 33 -26.95 49.68 -8.80
CA PRO A 33 -26.50 48.35 -9.19
C PRO A 33 -25.16 48.39 -9.95
N ARG A 34 -24.88 49.46 -10.71
CA ARG A 34 -23.57 49.68 -11.34
C ARG A 34 -22.41 49.75 -10.34
N ALA A 35 -22.61 50.31 -9.14
CA ALA A 35 -21.56 50.38 -8.12
C ALA A 35 -21.28 49.02 -7.48
N ILE A 36 -22.34 48.23 -7.22
CA ILE A 36 -22.22 46.84 -6.74
C ILE A 36 -21.51 45.98 -7.79
N ILE A 37 -21.91 46.07 -9.06
CA ILE A 37 -21.26 45.37 -10.18
C ILE A 37 -19.79 45.77 -10.30
N MET A 38 -19.47 47.07 -10.25
CA MET A 38 -18.06 47.53 -10.27
C MET A 38 -17.27 46.99 -9.06
N LEU A 39 -17.86 46.91 -7.87
CA LEU A 39 -17.18 46.37 -6.68
C LEU A 39 -16.95 44.86 -6.81
N ILE A 40 -17.90 44.11 -7.37
CA ILE A 40 -17.75 42.68 -7.70
C ILE A 40 -16.67 42.46 -8.78
N ILE A 41 -16.63 43.30 -9.82
CA ILE A 41 -15.58 43.23 -10.85
C ILE A 41 -14.21 43.56 -10.23
N ILE A 42 -14.13 44.59 -9.38
CA ILE A 42 -12.89 44.97 -8.69
C ILE A 42 -12.44 43.87 -7.73
N SER A 43 -13.33 43.25 -6.95
CA SER A 43 -12.95 42.14 -6.05
C SER A 43 -12.58 40.86 -6.81
N PHE A 44 -13.23 40.58 -7.94
CA PHE A 44 -12.85 39.49 -8.83
C PHE A 44 -11.48 39.72 -9.48
N VAL A 45 -11.22 40.92 -10.01
CA VAL A 45 -9.94 41.29 -10.64
C VAL A 45 -8.82 41.35 -9.60
N LEU A 46 -9.05 41.93 -8.41
CA LEU A 46 -8.08 41.91 -7.32
C LEU A 46 -7.84 40.47 -6.82
N GLY A 47 -8.89 39.65 -6.72
CA GLY A 47 -8.76 38.23 -6.40
C GLY A 47 -7.94 37.46 -7.42
N TYR A 48 -8.14 37.71 -8.72
CA TYR A 48 -7.39 37.10 -9.81
C TYR A 48 -5.93 37.56 -9.85
N LEU A 49 -5.66 38.85 -9.61
CA LEU A 49 -4.30 39.41 -9.58
C LEU A 49 -3.53 39.08 -8.29
N ALA A 50 -4.23 38.88 -7.17
CA ALA A 50 -3.65 38.40 -5.91
C ALA A 50 -3.58 36.86 -5.85
N HIS A 51 -4.25 36.14 -6.74
CA HIS A 51 -4.09 34.71 -6.92
C HIS A 51 -2.77 34.45 -7.65
N SER A 52 -1.67 34.49 -6.89
CA SER A 52 -0.50 33.69 -7.26
C SER A 52 -0.97 32.24 -7.35
N GLN A 53 -1.09 31.72 -8.58
CA GLN A 53 -1.09 30.29 -8.78
C GLN A 53 0.12 29.72 -8.03
N PRO A 54 -0.01 28.56 -7.37
CA PRO A 54 1.17 27.92 -6.80
C PRO A 54 2.20 27.76 -7.91
N LEU A 55 3.43 28.22 -7.65
CA LEU A 55 4.56 27.92 -8.52
C LEU A 55 4.75 26.41 -8.47
N VAL A 56 4.13 25.70 -9.41
CA VAL A 56 4.38 24.29 -9.67
C VAL A 56 5.89 24.17 -9.86
N SER A 57 6.54 23.38 -9.01
CA SER A 57 7.99 23.27 -9.00
C SER A 57 8.47 22.64 -10.31
N GLN A 58 8.85 23.46 -11.28
CA GLN A 58 9.24 23.06 -12.62
C GLN A 58 10.75 22.80 -12.76
N SER A 59 11.50 22.71 -11.65
CA SER A 59 12.88 22.27 -11.76
C SER A 59 12.91 20.79 -12.12
N ALA A 60 13.90 20.38 -12.92
CA ALA A 60 14.12 18.96 -13.20
C ALA A 60 14.35 18.16 -11.90
N GLN A 61 14.89 18.80 -10.87
CA GLN A 61 15.08 18.18 -9.56
C GLN A 61 13.74 17.88 -8.86
N ASP A 62 12.70 18.69 -9.03
CA ASP A 62 11.40 18.44 -8.40
C ASP A 62 10.63 17.31 -9.11
N LEU A 63 10.72 17.24 -10.44
CA LEU A 63 10.20 16.13 -11.23
C LEU A 63 10.94 14.81 -10.93
N LEU A 64 12.26 14.88 -10.72
CA LEU A 64 13.06 13.76 -10.21
C LEU A 64 12.63 13.40 -8.79
N ASN A 65 12.53 14.37 -7.86
CA ASN A 65 12.11 14.14 -6.47
C ASN A 65 10.74 13.45 -6.37
N HIS A 66 9.78 13.86 -7.21
CA HIS A 66 8.46 13.22 -7.30
C HIS A 66 8.53 11.77 -7.84
N SER A 67 9.56 11.45 -8.64
CA SER A 67 9.76 10.13 -9.26
C SER A 67 10.76 9.24 -8.51
N THR A 68 11.52 9.78 -7.54
CA THR A 68 12.57 9.05 -6.83
C THR A 68 12.07 8.42 -5.54
N PHE A 69 11.97 7.10 -5.54
CA PHE A 69 11.80 6.27 -4.34
C PHE A 69 13.07 6.23 -3.44
N SER A 70 14.08 7.07 -3.73
CA SER A 70 15.47 6.95 -3.27
C SER A 70 15.79 7.63 -1.93
N SER A 71 14.81 8.24 -1.26
CA SER A 71 15.03 9.02 -0.02
C SER A 71 15.21 8.16 1.24
N LEU A 72 14.78 6.90 1.22
CA LEU A 72 14.89 5.98 2.35
C LEU A 72 16.16 5.13 2.21
N GLN A 73 17.17 5.40 3.03
CA GLN A 73 18.29 4.47 3.24
C GLN A 73 17.82 3.34 4.16
N CYS A 74 17.90 2.10 3.68
CA CYS A 74 17.59 0.92 4.48
C CYS A 74 18.67 0.70 5.57
N ALA A 75 18.30 0.04 6.67
CA ALA A 75 19.19 -0.26 7.77
C ALA A 75 20.22 -1.36 7.43
N ASP A 76 21.26 -1.47 8.24
CA ASP A 76 22.31 -2.49 8.08
C ASP A 76 21.73 -3.93 8.03
N PRO A 77 22.20 -4.82 7.15
CA PRO A 77 21.61 -6.15 6.96
C PRO A 77 21.61 -7.03 8.21
N VAL A 78 20.41 -7.46 8.62
CA VAL A 78 20.20 -8.50 9.63
C VAL A 78 20.59 -9.86 9.05
N PRO A 79 21.42 -10.67 9.76
CA PRO A 79 21.77 -12.01 9.29
C PRO A 79 20.54 -12.90 9.11
N ALA A 80 20.49 -13.68 8.02
CA ALA A 80 19.31 -14.45 7.61
C ALA A 80 18.68 -15.31 8.73
N ALA A 81 19.51 -15.92 9.60
CA ALA A 81 19.06 -16.73 10.73
C ALA A 81 18.21 -15.97 11.77
N TYR A 82 18.32 -14.64 11.83
CA TYR A 82 17.53 -13.79 12.75
C TYR A 82 16.30 -13.16 12.09
N VAL A 83 16.17 -13.19 10.76
CA VAL A 83 15.07 -12.53 10.03
C VAL A 83 13.70 -13.03 10.48
N ARG A 84 13.55 -14.34 10.74
CA ARG A 84 12.32 -14.91 11.31
C ARG A 84 11.96 -14.27 12.65
N GLN A 85 12.94 -14.13 13.55
CA GLN A 85 12.75 -13.51 14.86
C GLN A 85 12.43 -12.01 14.72
N THR A 86 13.11 -11.30 13.82
CA THR A 86 12.81 -9.89 13.53
C THR A 86 11.36 -9.69 13.11
N VAL A 87 10.80 -10.57 12.26
CA VAL A 87 9.37 -10.49 11.89
C VAL A 87 8.46 -10.84 13.08
N ILE A 88 8.79 -11.86 13.88
CA ILE A 88 8.05 -12.21 15.11
C ILE A 88 8.02 -11.03 16.10
N ASP A 89 9.15 -10.38 16.34
CA ASP A 89 9.27 -9.25 17.26
C ASP A 89 8.54 -8.00 16.76
N ARG A 90 8.71 -7.66 15.47
CA ARG A 90 8.22 -6.39 14.88
C ARG A 90 6.76 -6.43 14.41
N VAL A 91 6.24 -7.59 14.06
CA VAL A 91 4.87 -7.76 13.54
C VAL A 91 3.95 -8.46 14.55
N PHE A 92 4.48 -9.43 15.31
CA PHE A 92 3.68 -10.30 16.18
C PHE A 92 4.01 -10.17 17.67
N ASN A 93 4.71 -9.09 18.07
CA ASN A 93 5.02 -8.75 19.45
C ASN A 93 5.68 -9.91 20.23
N GLY A 94 6.62 -10.61 19.58
CA GLY A 94 7.44 -11.66 20.20
C GLY A 94 6.81 -13.06 20.27
N THR A 95 5.55 -13.23 19.86
CA THR A 95 4.85 -14.54 19.83
C THR A 95 4.70 -15.03 18.39
N SER A 96 4.86 -16.32 18.10
CA SER A 96 4.69 -16.79 16.71
C SER A 96 3.21 -16.80 16.32
N PRO A 97 2.81 -16.28 15.14
CA PRO A 97 1.41 -16.30 14.70
C PRO A 97 0.86 -17.71 14.43
N TRP A 98 1.74 -18.71 14.41
CA TRP A 98 1.40 -20.12 14.26
C TRP A 98 0.99 -20.78 15.59
N GLU A 99 1.28 -20.16 16.74
CA GLU A 99 0.92 -20.69 18.05
C GLU A 99 -0.59 -20.54 18.31
N GLY A 100 -1.27 -21.64 18.62
CA GLY A 100 -2.72 -21.63 18.89
C GLY A 100 -3.61 -21.42 17.66
N PHE A 101 -3.05 -21.40 16.44
CA PHE A 101 -3.84 -21.36 15.21
C PHE A 101 -4.46 -22.75 14.90
N PRO A 102 -5.71 -22.82 14.37
CA PRO A 102 -6.64 -21.72 14.14
C PRO A 102 -7.41 -21.34 15.42
N PRO A 103 -7.67 -20.03 15.66
CA PRO A 103 -8.46 -19.61 16.82
C PRO A 103 -9.90 -20.16 16.73
N PRO A 104 -10.55 -20.53 17.84
CA PRO A 104 -11.82 -21.28 17.82
C PRO A 104 -12.97 -20.62 17.04
N HIS A 105 -12.96 -19.29 16.88
CA HIS A 105 -14.01 -18.55 16.19
C HIS A 105 -13.88 -18.53 14.66
N VAL A 106 -12.73 -18.92 14.08
CA VAL A 106 -12.53 -19.03 12.61
C VAL A 106 -12.45 -20.47 12.11
N ASN A 107 -12.20 -21.44 13.00
CA ASN A 107 -11.93 -22.84 12.64
C ASN A 107 -13.06 -23.51 11.83
N SER A 108 -14.32 -23.10 12.02
CA SER A 108 -15.48 -23.58 11.26
C SER A 108 -15.80 -22.75 10.00
N LEU A 109 -15.03 -21.71 9.72
CA LEU A 109 -15.23 -20.75 8.62
C LEU A 109 -14.15 -20.84 7.54
N ILE A 110 -12.94 -21.28 7.90
CA ILE A 110 -11.84 -21.60 6.97
C ILE A 110 -12.04 -22.97 6.32
N MET A 111 -11.61 -23.11 5.07
CA MET A 111 -11.74 -24.35 4.29
C MET A 111 -10.44 -25.15 4.31
N GLN A 112 -10.53 -26.44 4.66
CA GLN A 112 -9.37 -27.36 4.69
C GLN A 112 -8.82 -27.68 3.29
N GLU A 113 -9.72 -27.76 2.30
CA GLU A 113 -9.40 -28.05 0.89
C GLU A 113 -9.62 -26.82 0.01
N TRP A 114 -8.90 -25.71 0.30
CA TRP A 114 -8.92 -24.55 -0.58
C TRP A 114 -7.58 -23.78 -0.66
N THR A 115 -6.86 -24.03 -1.75
CA THR A 115 -5.77 -23.19 -2.26
C THR A 115 -6.16 -22.63 -3.63
N LYS A 116 -5.84 -21.36 -3.92
CA LYS A 116 -5.94 -20.72 -5.25
C LYS A 116 -4.68 -19.91 -5.49
N GLY A 117 -4.28 -19.83 -6.74
CA GLY A 117 -3.18 -19.03 -7.27
C GLY A 117 -3.08 -19.23 -8.78
N TRP A 118 -2.47 -18.29 -9.47
CA TRP A 118 -2.21 -18.31 -10.92
C TRP A 118 -0.69 -18.30 -11.13
N GLY A 119 -0.17 -18.98 -12.16
CA GLY A 119 1.28 -19.16 -12.36
C GLY A 119 2.02 -20.00 -11.29
N SER A 120 1.44 -20.22 -10.11
CA SER A 120 2.12 -20.52 -8.83
C SER A 120 2.79 -21.90 -8.68
N GLN A 121 2.84 -22.70 -9.75
CA GLN A 121 3.56 -23.99 -9.81
C GLN A 121 4.32 -24.15 -11.15
N THR A 122 4.63 -23.04 -11.82
CA THR A 122 5.38 -23.05 -13.10
C THR A 122 6.88 -23.29 -12.87
N PRO A 123 7.63 -23.77 -13.89
CA PRO A 123 9.03 -24.18 -13.71
C PRO A 123 9.98 -23.07 -13.22
N VAL A 124 9.64 -21.79 -13.42
CA VAL A 124 10.47 -20.64 -13.04
C VAL A 124 10.87 -20.67 -11.56
N PHE A 125 10.00 -21.14 -10.66
CA PHE A 125 10.30 -21.25 -9.24
C PHE A 125 11.46 -22.21 -8.97
N GLU A 126 11.44 -23.40 -9.58
CA GLU A 126 12.53 -24.37 -9.45
C GLU A 126 13.79 -23.88 -10.16
N HIS A 127 13.67 -23.24 -11.33
CA HIS A 127 14.81 -22.63 -12.04
C HIS A 127 15.51 -21.55 -11.19
N LEU A 128 14.76 -20.62 -10.60
CA LEU A 128 15.31 -19.50 -9.84
C LEU A 128 15.81 -19.92 -8.45
N ILE A 129 15.13 -20.85 -7.77
CA ILE A 129 15.61 -21.40 -6.49
C ILE A 129 16.92 -22.18 -6.70
N LEU A 130 17.04 -22.97 -7.78
CA LEU A 130 18.29 -23.64 -8.15
C LEU A 130 19.40 -22.63 -8.47
N GLN A 131 19.11 -21.56 -9.21
CA GLN A 131 20.08 -20.53 -9.60
C GLN A 131 20.58 -19.70 -8.41
N ALA A 132 19.67 -19.26 -7.53
CA ALA A 132 19.97 -18.28 -6.48
C ALA A 132 20.37 -18.90 -5.13
N GLN A 133 20.00 -20.17 -4.87
CA GLN A 133 20.19 -20.84 -3.57
C GLN A 133 19.74 -19.96 -2.37
N PRO A 134 18.51 -19.41 -2.40
CA PRO A 134 18.11 -18.30 -1.55
C PRO A 134 17.97 -18.70 -0.08
N LYS A 135 18.37 -17.81 0.84
CA LYS A 135 18.13 -17.95 2.29
C LYS A 135 16.90 -17.17 2.74
N ILE A 136 16.66 -16.02 2.13
CA ILE A 136 15.47 -15.19 2.30
C ILE A 136 14.80 -15.07 0.93
N ILE A 137 13.54 -15.48 0.86
CA ILE A 137 12.64 -15.22 -0.27
C ILE A 137 11.63 -14.17 0.18
N ILE A 138 11.35 -13.17 -0.65
CA ILE A 138 10.28 -12.18 -0.40
C ILE A 138 9.25 -12.31 -1.52
N GLU A 139 7.98 -12.49 -1.16
CA GLU A 139 6.84 -12.60 -2.07
C GLU A 139 5.90 -11.42 -1.83
N VAL A 140 5.67 -10.59 -2.84
CA VAL A 140 4.85 -9.37 -2.75
C VAL A 140 3.55 -9.61 -3.54
N GLY A 141 2.45 -9.80 -2.81
CA GLY A 141 1.23 -10.43 -3.32
C GLY A 141 1.27 -11.93 -3.07
N THR A 142 0.57 -12.38 -2.02
CA THR A 142 0.58 -13.78 -1.56
C THR A 142 -0.78 -14.44 -1.72
N PHE A 143 -1.86 -13.66 -1.57
CA PHE A 143 -3.25 -14.08 -1.59
C PHE A 143 -3.56 -15.28 -0.66
N LEU A 144 -3.54 -16.51 -1.20
CA LEU A 144 -3.78 -17.76 -0.46
C LEU A 144 -2.53 -18.66 -0.33
N GLY A 145 -1.35 -18.16 -0.71
CA GLY A 145 -0.04 -18.78 -0.47
C GLY A 145 0.28 -19.96 -1.39
N ALA A 146 -0.28 -20.01 -2.60
CA ALA A 146 -0.02 -21.11 -3.54
C ALA A 146 1.46 -21.17 -3.96
N SER A 147 2.03 -20.02 -4.32
CA SER A 147 3.44 -19.80 -4.69
C SER A 147 4.36 -20.02 -3.48
N ALA A 148 4.13 -19.33 -2.37
CA ALA A 148 4.87 -19.55 -1.11
C ALA A 148 4.93 -21.01 -0.65
N THR A 149 3.80 -21.74 -0.68
CA THR A 149 3.79 -23.16 -0.27
C THR A 149 4.42 -24.08 -1.31
N HIS A 150 4.38 -23.73 -2.60
CA HIS A 150 5.15 -24.41 -3.65
C HIS A 150 6.66 -24.18 -3.47
N MET A 151 7.09 -22.93 -3.28
CA MET A 151 8.49 -22.57 -2.99
C MET A 151 9.01 -23.26 -1.72
N ALA A 152 8.23 -23.29 -0.64
CA ALA A 152 8.58 -24.03 0.58
C ALA A 152 8.67 -25.56 0.37
N GLY A 153 7.96 -26.09 -0.62
CA GLY A 153 8.09 -27.47 -1.08
C GLY A 153 9.38 -27.70 -1.87
N LEU A 154 9.73 -26.77 -2.77
CA LEU A 154 10.95 -26.81 -3.58
C LEU A 154 12.23 -26.65 -2.75
N THR A 155 12.32 -25.65 -1.87
CA THR A 155 13.50 -25.45 -1.02
C THR A 155 13.75 -26.66 -0.13
N ARG A 156 12.68 -27.20 0.49
CA ARG A 156 12.71 -28.46 1.25
C ARG A 156 13.14 -29.69 0.41
N LYS A 157 12.64 -29.83 -0.82
CA LYS A 157 13.04 -30.89 -1.78
C LYS A 157 14.53 -30.79 -2.13
N LEU A 158 15.06 -29.58 -2.23
CA LEU A 158 16.44 -29.29 -2.64
C LEU A 158 17.43 -29.21 -1.46
N GLY A 159 16.96 -29.31 -0.21
CA GLY A 159 17.80 -29.19 0.99
C GLY A 159 18.25 -27.76 1.31
N ILE A 160 17.55 -26.76 0.78
CA ILE A 160 17.83 -25.33 0.98
C ILE A 160 17.05 -24.84 2.19
N ASP A 161 17.76 -24.35 3.21
CA ASP A 161 17.17 -23.71 4.38
C ASP A 161 16.83 -22.24 4.06
N ALA A 162 15.54 -22.00 3.76
CA ALA A 162 15.03 -20.72 3.29
C ALA A 162 13.82 -20.26 4.12
N GLN A 163 13.87 -19.00 4.59
CA GLN A 163 12.74 -18.29 5.17
C GLN A 163 12.05 -17.45 4.09
N ILE A 164 10.82 -17.81 3.77
CA ILE A 164 9.93 -17.06 2.86
C ILE A 164 9.16 -16.01 3.67
N LEU A 165 9.09 -14.79 3.15
CA LEU A 165 8.36 -13.65 3.71
C LEU A 165 7.24 -13.25 2.75
N CYS A 166 6.01 -13.61 3.11
CA CYS A 166 4.79 -13.27 2.40
C CYS A 166 4.31 -11.85 2.75
N ILE A 167 4.05 -11.01 1.75
CA ILE A 167 3.56 -9.64 1.91
C ILE A 167 2.21 -9.50 1.21
N ASP A 168 1.16 -9.25 1.98
CA ASP A 168 -0.21 -9.06 1.49
C ASP A 168 -1.02 -8.32 2.56
N ASP A 169 -2.04 -7.53 2.19
CA ASP A 169 -2.95 -6.95 3.18
C ASP A 169 -4.04 -7.95 3.62
N PHE A 170 -4.14 -9.08 2.91
CA PHE A 170 -5.11 -10.15 3.06
C PHE A 170 -6.57 -9.64 3.05
N ARG A 171 -6.86 -8.55 2.36
CA ARG A 171 -8.22 -8.00 2.18
C ARG A 171 -8.79 -8.34 0.81
N GLY A 172 -7.93 -8.52 -0.19
CA GLY A 172 -8.31 -8.72 -1.58
C GLY A 172 -8.69 -7.41 -2.28
N TRP A 173 -9.02 -7.49 -3.57
CA TRP A 173 -9.30 -6.32 -4.40
C TRP A 173 -10.78 -5.90 -4.38
N PRO A 174 -11.11 -4.65 -4.79
CA PRO A 174 -12.50 -4.23 -5.00
C PRO A 174 -13.22 -5.17 -5.98
N GLY A 175 -14.33 -5.77 -5.53
CA GLY A 175 -15.09 -6.77 -6.30
C GLY A 175 -14.70 -8.23 -6.03
N TYR A 176 -13.69 -8.53 -5.20
CA TYR A 176 -13.32 -9.92 -4.86
C TYR A 176 -14.47 -10.72 -4.20
N TYR A 177 -15.36 -10.04 -3.47
CA TYR A 177 -16.49 -10.64 -2.74
C TYR A 177 -17.81 -10.70 -3.54
N ASP A 178 -17.81 -10.28 -4.82
CA ASP A 178 -19.03 -10.11 -5.62
C ASP A 178 -19.57 -11.44 -6.20
N GLY A 179 -18.82 -12.55 -6.06
CA GLY A 179 -19.17 -13.85 -6.62
C GLY A 179 -19.23 -14.98 -5.58
N ASP A 180 -20.14 -15.94 -5.79
CA ASP A 180 -20.49 -17.07 -4.89
C ASP A 180 -19.33 -18.01 -4.46
N LYS A 181 -18.09 -17.75 -4.89
CA LYS A 181 -16.88 -18.55 -4.64
C LYS A 181 -15.74 -17.75 -3.98
N SER A 182 -16.06 -16.62 -3.34
CA SER A 182 -15.18 -15.88 -2.42
C SER A 182 -15.16 -16.51 -1.02
N LEU A 183 -14.32 -15.98 -0.11
CA LEU A 183 -14.54 -16.18 1.32
C LEU A 183 -15.74 -15.35 1.76
N LYS A 184 -16.41 -15.78 2.83
CA LYS A 184 -17.39 -14.95 3.53
C LYS A 184 -16.65 -13.94 4.40
N MET A 185 -17.08 -12.68 4.36
CA MET A 185 -16.63 -11.68 5.33
C MET A 185 -17.30 -11.93 6.68
N VAL A 186 -16.59 -11.64 7.78
CA VAL A 186 -17.12 -11.69 9.15
C VAL A 186 -17.13 -10.28 9.71
N ASN A 187 -18.31 -9.72 9.96
CA ASN A 187 -18.50 -8.34 10.45
C ASN A 187 -17.77 -7.26 9.62
N GLY A 188 -17.58 -7.49 8.32
CA GLY A 188 -16.85 -6.58 7.42
C GLY A 188 -15.34 -6.84 7.32
N ASP A 189 -14.82 -7.88 7.97
CA ASP A 189 -13.42 -8.30 7.84
C ASP A 189 -13.22 -9.54 6.97
N SER A 190 -12.01 -9.67 6.43
CA SER A 190 -11.59 -10.74 5.52
C SER A 190 -11.15 -11.99 6.27
N LEU A 191 -11.48 -13.17 5.73
CA LEU A 191 -10.91 -14.44 6.20
C LEU A 191 -9.67 -14.89 5.41
N LEU A 192 -9.20 -14.13 4.41
CA LEU A 192 -8.08 -14.53 3.54
C LEU A 192 -6.81 -14.85 4.33
N LEU A 193 -6.49 -14.05 5.36
CA LEU A 193 -5.32 -14.30 6.21
C LEU A 193 -5.42 -15.68 6.89
N TYR A 194 -6.56 -15.97 7.51
CA TYR A 194 -6.77 -17.26 8.17
C TYR A 194 -6.78 -18.43 7.16
N GLN A 195 -7.25 -18.22 5.93
CA GLN A 195 -7.22 -19.22 4.86
C GLN A 195 -5.79 -19.45 4.31
N PHE A 196 -4.99 -18.39 4.16
CA PHE A 196 -3.56 -18.48 3.87
C PHE A 196 -2.83 -19.25 4.98
N MET A 197 -3.06 -18.90 6.25
CA MET A 197 -2.44 -19.58 7.39
C MET A 197 -2.80 -21.07 7.43
N GLN A 198 -4.06 -21.42 7.14
CA GLN A 198 -4.51 -22.81 7.01
C GLN A 198 -3.78 -23.57 5.88
N ASN A 199 -3.49 -22.91 4.76
CA ASN A 199 -2.72 -23.49 3.66
C ASN A 199 -1.25 -23.71 4.04
N VAL A 200 -0.62 -22.77 4.75
CA VAL A 200 0.76 -22.90 5.26
C VAL A 200 0.89 -24.03 6.29
N VAL A 201 -0.08 -24.17 7.20
CA VAL A 201 -0.16 -25.29 8.16
C VAL A 201 -0.30 -26.62 7.41
N LYS A 202 -1.21 -26.71 6.44
CA LYS A 202 -1.42 -27.90 5.60
C LYS A 202 -0.18 -28.28 4.78
N ALA A 203 0.57 -27.30 4.29
CA ALA A 203 1.83 -27.52 3.57
C ALA A 203 3.01 -27.94 4.47
N ASN A 204 2.80 -28.01 5.79
CA ASN A 204 3.82 -28.22 6.83
C ASN A 204 4.98 -27.20 6.71
N ALA A 205 4.62 -25.92 6.46
CA ALA A 205 5.54 -24.86 6.09
C ALA A 205 5.61 -23.70 7.11
N THR A 206 5.00 -23.84 8.29
CA THR A 206 4.96 -22.80 9.34
C THR A 206 6.35 -22.38 9.83
N ASN A 207 7.34 -23.28 9.79
CA ASN A 207 8.74 -22.98 10.14
C ASN A 207 9.51 -22.23 9.03
N SER A 208 9.12 -22.40 7.77
CA SER A 208 9.78 -21.80 6.59
C SER A 208 9.04 -20.59 6.01
N ILE A 209 7.82 -20.32 6.46
CA ILE A 209 6.99 -19.18 6.02
C ILE A 209 6.69 -18.27 7.22
N MET A 210 6.75 -16.96 6.98
CA MET A 210 6.23 -15.89 7.81
C MET A 210 5.49 -14.91 6.91
N PHE A 211 4.59 -14.10 7.47
CA PHE A 211 3.80 -13.14 6.71
C PHE A 211 3.80 -11.75 7.36
N LEU A 212 3.56 -10.72 6.56
CA LEU A 212 3.44 -9.32 6.95
C LEU A 212 2.06 -8.83 6.47
N PRO A 213 1.04 -8.76 7.34
CA PRO A 213 -0.34 -8.47 6.97
C PRO A 213 -0.58 -6.96 6.78
N PHE A 214 0.08 -6.37 5.78
CA PHE A 214 0.08 -4.94 5.48
C PHE A 214 0.09 -4.71 3.96
N SER A 215 -0.26 -3.50 3.53
CA SER A 215 -0.05 -3.10 2.13
C SER A 215 1.43 -3.23 1.73
N THR A 216 1.66 -3.60 0.47
CA THR A 216 2.98 -3.89 -0.12
C THR A 216 4.02 -2.83 0.24
N SER A 217 3.72 -1.56 -0.02
CA SER A 217 4.60 -0.42 0.27
C SER A 217 4.91 -0.25 1.76
N THR A 218 3.96 -0.54 2.66
CA THR A 218 4.18 -0.46 4.12
C THR A 218 5.09 -1.58 4.60
N ALA A 219 4.84 -2.82 4.15
CA ALA A 219 5.66 -3.96 4.49
C ALA A 219 7.09 -3.84 3.94
N LEU A 220 7.25 -3.40 2.69
CA LEU A 220 8.56 -3.18 2.07
C LEU A 220 9.36 -2.05 2.74
N SER A 221 8.69 -0.96 3.19
CA SER A 221 9.33 0.07 4.03
C SER A 221 9.79 -0.51 5.37
N GLY A 222 8.93 -1.29 6.03
CA GLY A 222 9.27 -1.98 7.28
C GLY A 222 10.50 -2.89 7.13
N LEU A 223 10.54 -3.74 6.11
CA LEU A 223 11.71 -4.59 5.85
C LEU A 223 12.99 -3.77 5.58
N CYS A 224 12.89 -2.64 4.86
CA CYS A 224 13.99 -1.71 4.63
C CYS A 224 14.50 -1.08 5.94
N GLU A 225 13.60 -0.58 6.78
CA GLU A 225 13.89 -0.02 8.10
C GLU A 225 14.44 -1.05 9.10
N TRP A 226 14.15 -2.34 8.90
CA TRP A 226 14.61 -3.44 9.76
C TRP A 226 15.83 -4.17 9.21
N GLY A 227 16.38 -3.75 8.06
CA GLY A 227 17.57 -4.36 7.46
C GLY A 227 17.34 -5.78 6.93
N VAL A 228 16.13 -6.08 6.45
CA VAL A 228 15.76 -7.40 5.93
C VAL A 228 15.78 -7.40 4.40
N TYR A 229 16.67 -8.20 3.82
CA TYR A 229 16.95 -8.23 2.38
C TYR A 229 16.76 -9.65 1.80
N GLY A 230 16.15 -9.74 0.62
CA GLY A 230 15.89 -10.97 -0.13
C GLY A 230 17.07 -11.40 -1.01
N ASP A 231 17.28 -12.71 -1.13
CA ASP A 231 18.14 -13.32 -2.17
C ASP A 231 17.33 -13.60 -3.45
N LEU A 232 16.02 -13.83 -3.30
CA LEU A 232 15.05 -13.98 -4.38
C LEU A 232 13.79 -13.18 -4.02
N VAL A 233 13.30 -12.34 -4.92
CA VAL A 233 12.18 -11.41 -4.66
C VAL A 233 11.17 -11.47 -5.81
N GLU A 234 9.90 -11.69 -5.47
CA GLU A 234 8.77 -11.87 -6.38
C GLU A 234 7.74 -10.75 -6.24
N ILE A 235 7.16 -10.31 -7.37
CA ILE A 235 6.03 -9.39 -7.43
C ILE A 235 4.84 -10.05 -8.17
N ASP A 236 3.75 -10.33 -7.46
CA ASP A 236 2.47 -10.90 -7.94
C ASP A 236 1.28 -10.19 -7.24
N ALA A 237 1.33 -8.85 -7.18
CA ALA A 237 0.43 -8.01 -6.39
C ALA A 237 -0.69 -7.35 -7.23
N ALA A 238 -0.59 -6.04 -7.51
CA ALA A 238 -1.61 -5.28 -8.24
C ALA A 238 -1.15 -4.94 -9.67
N HIS A 239 -2.01 -5.20 -10.65
CA HIS A 239 -1.61 -5.30 -12.06
C HIS A 239 -1.65 -3.96 -12.83
N ASP A 240 -2.00 -2.87 -12.15
CA ASP A 240 -1.94 -1.52 -12.72
C ASP A 240 -0.51 -0.96 -12.69
N PHE A 241 -0.24 -0.01 -13.59
CA PHE A 241 1.10 0.58 -13.74
C PHE A 241 1.65 1.18 -12.44
N HIS A 242 0.86 1.92 -11.66
CA HIS A 242 1.38 2.68 -10.51
C HIS A 242 1.70 1.77 -9.33
N SER A 243 0.87 0.75 -9.09
CA SER A 243 1.12 -0.23 -8.03
C SER A 243 2.34 -1.09 -8.38
N ALA A 244 2.36 -1.70 -9.57
CA ALA A 244 3.49 -2.51 -10.02
C ALA A 244 4.81 -1.70 -10.05
N TRP A 245 4.77 -0.45 -10.54
CA TRP A 245 5.92 0.47 -10.51
C TRP A 245 6.41 0.75 -9.09
N THR A 246 5.50 1.00 -8.15
CA THR A 246 5.83 1.26 -6.74
C THR A 246 6.44 0.03 -6.07
N ASP A 247 5.85 -1.15 -6.30
CA ASP A 247 6.29 -2.40 -5.68
C ASP A 247 7.66 -2.83 -6.20
N ILE A 248 7.90 -2.76 -7.53
CA ILE A 248 9.21 -3.03 -8.13
C ILE A 248 10.28 -2.08 -7.58
N ASN A 249 10.00 -0.77 -7.50
CA ASN A 249 10.97 0.21 -6.99
C ASN A 249 11.26 0.07 -5.48
N ASN A 250 10.29 -0.40 -4.69
CA ASN A 250 10.48 -0.65 -3.26
C ASN A 250 11.18 -1.99 -3.00
N ALA A 251 10.78 -3.05 -3.71
CA ALA A 251 11.37 -4.38 -3.60
C ALA A 251 12.84 -4.42 -4.06
N TYR A 252 13.20 -3.64 -5.08
CA TYR A 252 14.60 -3.54 -5.53
C TYR A 252 15.57 -3.08 -4.43
N LYS A 253 15.13 -2.20 -3.52
CA LYS A 253 15.93 -1.75 -2.35
C LYS A 253 16.28 -2.90 -1.40
N LEU A 254 15.43 -3.93 -1.36
CA LEU A 254 15.59 -5.11 -0.52
C LEU A 254 16.37 -6.23 -1.23
N LEU A 255 16.77 -6.03 -2.48
CA LEU A 255 17.48 -7.06 -3.25
C LEU A 255 18.97 -7.06 -2.86
N LYS A 256 19.48 -8.21 -2.43
CA LYS A 256 20.92 -8.39 -2.16
C LYS A 256 21.74 -8.32 -3.45
N PRO A 257 23.04 -7.97 -3.38
CA PRO A 257 23.97 -8.14 -4.49
C PRO A 257 23.98 -9.59 -5.00
N GLY A 258 23.64 -9.78 -6.28
CA GLY A 258 23.52 -11.10 -6.90
C GLY A 258 22.18 -11.82 -6.70
N GLY A 259 21.23 -11.22 -5.97
CA GLY A 259 19.86 -11.72 -5.89
C GLY A 259 19.06 -11.50 -7.18
N VAL A 260 17.92 -12.19 -7.29
CA VAL A 260 17.03 -12.08 -8.47
C VAL A 260 15.72 -11.39 -8.10
N LEU A 261 15.36 -10.35 -8.86
CA LEU A 261 14.03 -9.73 -8.84
C LEU A 261 13.23 -10.20 -10.07
N PHE A 262 12.10 -10.83 -9.81
CA PHE A 262 11.18 -11.37 -10.81
C PHE A 262 9.73 -11.08 -10.41
N GLY A 263 8.78 -11.45 -11.25
CA GLY A 263 7.36 -11.35 -10.93
C GLY A 263 6.48 -11.95 -12.00
N HIS A 264 5.18 -11.97 -11.72
CA HIS A 264 4.18 -12.63 -12.55
C HIS A 264 3.46 -11.62 -13.48
N ASP A 265 2.38 -12.06 -14.13
CA ASP A 265 1.38 -11.25 -14.84
C ASP A 265 1.94 -10.25 -15.89
N TYR A 266 3.04 -10.61 -16.56
CA TYR A 266 3.64 -9.84 -17.68
C TYR A 266 2.67 -9.60 -18.86
N ALA A 267 1.60 -10.39 -18.94
CA ALA A 267 0.53 -10.21 -19.90
C ALA A 267 -0.23 -8.87 -19.72
N TRP A 268 -0.28 -8.32 -18.49
CA TRP A 268 -0.98 -7.07 -18.20
C TRP A 268 -0.15 -5.85 -18.61
N ASP A 269 -0.82 -4.89 -19.25
CA ASP A 269 -0.18 -3.70 -19.81
C ASP A 269 0.53 -2.87 -18.73
N GLY A 270 -0.11 -2.67 -17.56
CA GLY A 270 0.46 -1.92 -16.44
C GLY A 270 1.73 -2.54 -15.87
N VAL A 271 1.69 -3.83 -15.55
CA VAL A 271 2.87 -4.61 -15.09
C VAL A 271 3.99 -4.51 -16.12
N ARG A 272 3.70 -4.77 -17.39
CA ARG A 272 4.68 -4.77 -18.47
C ARG A 272 5.32 -3.40 -18.67
N GLU A 273 4.54 -2.32 -18.65
CA GLU A 273 5.05 -0.95 -18.75
C GLU A 273 5.95 -0.59 -17.56
N ALA A 274 5.56 -0.95 -16.34
CA ALA A 274 6.34 -0.73 -15.13
C ALA A 274 7.69 -1.47 -15.17
N VAL A 275 7.69 -2.77 -15.48
CA VAL A 275 8.89 -3.63 -15.60
C VAL A 275 9.85 -3.08 -16.66
N HIS A 276 9.34 -2.74 -17.85
CA HIS A 276 10.19 -2.21 -18.93
C HIS A 276 10.70 -0.79 -18.66
N LEU A 277 9.93 0.06 -17.96
CA LEU A 277 10.42 1.37 -17.50
C LEU A 277 11.53 1.21 -16.48
N PHE A 278 11.33 0.34 -15.48
CA PHE A 278 12.30 0.07 -14.42
C PHE A 278 13.61 -0.48 -14.98
N ALA A 279 13.52 -1.46 -15.88
CA ALA A 279 14.68 -2.06 -16.52
C ALA A 279 15.52 -1.02 -17.29
N ARG A 280 14.88 -0.18 -18.12
CA ARG A 280 15.57 0.89 -18.87
C ARG A 280 16.27 1.91 -17.97
N LEU A 281 15.67 2.27 -16.83
CA LEU A 281 16.22 3.27 -15.92
C LEU A 281 17.38 2.75 -15.05
N ASN A 282 17.37 1.46 -14.71
CA ASN A 282 18.37 0.84 -13.85
C ASN A 282 19.42 -0.01 -14.61
N GLY A 283 19.31 -0.11 -15.94
CA GLY A 283 20.27 -0.81 -16.80
C GLY A 283 20.03 -2.32 -16.97
N PHE A 284 18.97 -2.87 -16.37
CA PHE A 284 18.59 -4.27 -16.52
C PHE A 284 17.98 -4.58 -17.89
N ARG A 285 17.91 -5.87 -18.19
CA ARG A 285 17.13 -6.47 -19.27
C ARG A 285 16.00 -7.31 -18.69
N VAL A 286 14.96 -7.52 -19.50
CA VAL A 286 13.82 -8.38 -19.15
C VAL A 286 13.95 -9.71 -19.90
N ARG A 287 13.86 -10.83 -19.19
CA ARG A 287 13.66 -12.19 -19.74
C ARG A 287 12.29 -12.69 -19.29
N LEU A 288 11.65 -13.54 -20.09
CA LEU A 288 10.42 -14.24 -19.69
C LEU A 288 10.70 -15.72 -19.42
N ASP A 289 9.99 -16.30 -18.45
CA ASP A 289 9.89 -17.74 -18.22
C ASP A 289 8.42 -18.08 -17.92
N GLY A 290 7.74 -18.65 -18.93
CA GLY A 290 6.28 -18.75 -18.93
C GLY A 290 5.61 -17.37 -18.86
N GLU A 291 4.73 -17.18 -17.88
CA GLU A 291 3.97 -15.95 -17.62
C GLU A 291 4.76 -14.92 -16.78
N HIS A 292 5.93 -15.31 -16.24
CA HIS A 292 6.76 -14.50 -15.36
C HIS A 292 7.82 -13.70 -16.12
N TRP A 293 8.13 -12.52 -15.61
CA TRP A 293 9.25 -11.68 -16.02
C TRP A 293 10.40 -11.77 -15.01
N ILE A 294 11.64 -11.66 -15.50
CA ILE A 294 12.88 -11.76 -14.71
C ILE A 294 13.81 -10.62 -15.13
N LEU A 295 14.35 -9.87 -14.17
CA LEU A 295 15.38 -8.85 -14.41
C LEU A 295 16.80 -9.46 -14.33
N TYR A 296 17.67 -9.07 -15.26
CA TYR A 296 19.07 -9.54 -15.38
C TYR A 296 19.98 -8.54 -16.12
#